data_AF-A0A379GH24-F1
#
_entry.id   AF-A0A379GH24-F1
#
_cell.length_a   1.000
_cell.length_b   1.000
_cell.length_c   1.000
_cell.angle_alpha   90.00
_cell.angle_beta   90.00
_cell.angle_gamma   90.00
#
_symmetry.space_group_name_H-M   'P 1'
#
loop_
_entity.id
_entity.type
_entity.pdbx_description
1 polymer ?
#
loop_
_entity_poly.entity_id
_entity_poly.type
_entity_poly.pdbx_seq_one_letter_code
_entity_poly.pdbx_strand_id
1 'polypeptide(L)'
;MTEASKEAVQCNLHYAQCRDSVLADFPWNFATKKVALANTNNPPPNWAYAYRYPNDCLKAIGIVEPHQKYRRPDTAIHFHVGSDENGTGRLIFTDHPSAWLEYVARITDVNMFDALFKDALAWRLAAELARPLASNAGIGGEALQIYQGVIKSAAAHSLSESAEPTDYMDEFTQARLS
;
A
#
# COMPACT_ATOMS: atom_id res chain seq x y z
N MET A 1 23.56 -5.14 24.00
CA MET A 1 22.08 -5.21 23.99
C MET A 1 21.67 -6.64 23.68
N THR A 2 21.68 -7.50 24.69
CA THR A 2 21.36 -8.94 24.54
C THR A 2 20.63 -9.38 25.79
N GLU A 3 19.39 -8.93 25.93
CA GLU A 3 18.42 -9.62 26.76
C GLU A 3 17.44 -10.27 25.78
N ALA A 4 17.69 -11.53 25.43
CA ALA A 4 16.80 -12.34 24.62
C ALA A 4 15.61 -12.77 25.49
N SER A 5 14.82 -11.79 25.94
CA SER A 5 13.59 -12.06 26.64
C SER A 5 12.61 -12.73 25.66
N LYS A 6 11.69 -13.54 26.17
CA LYS A 6 10.70 -14.23 25.31
C LYS A 6 9.90 -13.21 24.49
N GLU A 7 9.65 -12.04 25.09
CA GLU A 7 8.97 -10.90 24.51
C GLU A 7 9.76 -10.32 23.33
N ALA A 8 11.08 -10.11 23.47
CA ALA A 8 11.93 -9.61 22.39
C ALA A 8 11.96 -10.56 21.18
N VAL A 9 11.96 -11.88 21.43
CA VAL A 9 11.89 -12.89 20.37
C VAL A 9 10.55 -12.84 19.63
N GLN A 10 9.44 -12.75 20.37
CA GLN A 10 8.10 -12.63 19.75
C GLN A 10 7.94 -11.32 18.97
N CYS A 11 8.44 -10.19 19.50
CA CYS A 11 8.45 -8.91 18.80
C CYS A 11 9.18 -9.01 17.46
N ASN A 12 10.39 -9.55 17.45
CA ASN A 12 11.17 -9.71 16.23
C ASN A 12 10.50 -10.65 15.21
N LEU A 13 9.85 -11.71 15.68
CA LEU A 13 9.13 -12.65 14.83
C LEU A 13 7.96 -11.98 14.09
N HIS A 14 7.18 -11.15 14.79
CA HIS A 14 5.96 -10.55 14.24
C HIS A 14 6.18 -9.20 13.57
N TYR A 15 7.26 -8.49 13.91
CA TYR A 15 7.51 -7.12 13.44
C TYR A 15 7.42 -6.97 11.92
N ALA A 16 8.12 -7.83 11.16
CA ALA A 16 8.16 -7.72 9.71
C ALA A 16 6.77 -7.94 9.07
N GLN A 17 6.01 -8.91 9.59
CA GLN A 17 4.65 -9.19 9.12
C GLN A 17 3.68 -8.06 9.46
N CYS A 18 3.76 -7.52 10.68
CA CYS A 18 2.94 -6.39 11.11
C CYS A 18 3.24 -5.16 10.25
N ARG A 19 4.52 -4.82 10.06
CA ARG A 19 4.95 -3.69 9.20
C ARG A 19 4.39 -3.82 7.80
N ASP A 20 4.59 -4.97 7.15
CA ASP A 20 4.11 -5.19 5.78
C ASP A 20 2.58 -5.14 5.69
N SER A 21 1.87 -5.58 6.74
CA SER A 21 0.40 -5.50 6.82
C SER A 21 -0.09 -4.07 6.99
N VAL A 22 0.50 -3.29 7.90
CA VAL A 22 0.12 -1.86 8.10
C VAL A 22 0.43 -1.03 6.86
N LEU A 23 1.55 -1.31 6.17
CA LEU A 23 1.84 -0.68 4.89
C LEU A 23 0.78 -1.05 3.84
N ALA A 24 0.34 -2.31 3.76
CA ALA A 24 -0.65 -2.72 2.77
C ALA A 24 -2.09 -2.22 3.08
N ASP A 25 -2.41 -1.95 4.34
CA ASP A 25 -3.77 -1.55 4.76
C ASP A 25 -4.12 -0.12 4.29
N PHE A 26 -3.13 0.77 4.17
CA PHE A 26 -3.35 2.16 3.74
C PHE A 26 -2.23 2.63 2.77
N PRO A 27 -2.55 3.35 1.68
CA PRO A 27 -1.53 3.91 0.79
C PRO A 27 -0.85 5.12 1.42
N TRP A 28 0.07 4.89 2.35
CA TRP A 28 0.84 5.95 2.99
C TRP A 28 1.64 6.76 1.96
N ASN A 29 1.65 8.09 2.09
CA ASN A 29 2.32 9.00 1.16
C ASN A 29 3.80 8.62 0.98
N PHE A 30 4.52 8.38 2.09
CA PHE A 30 5.95 8.01 2.06
C PHE A 30 6.23 6.64 1.42
N ALA A 31 5.24 5.73 1.43
CA ALA A 31 5.38 4.37 0.92
C ALA A 31 4.81 4.21 -0.49
N THR A 32 4.12 5.22 -1.02
CA THR A 32 3.51 5.16 -2.35
C THR A 32 4.52 5.54 -3.43
N LYS A 33 4.68 4.68 -4.43
CA LYS A 33 5.62 4.87 -5.54
C LYS A 33 4.95 4.65 -6.88
N LYS A 34 5.51 5.27 -7.92
CA LYS A 34 5.16 5.03 -9.33
C LYS A 34 6.36 4.43 -10.05
N VAL A 35 6.18 3.34 -10.80
CA VAL A 35 7.24 2.70 -11.58
C VAL A 35 6.76 2.27 -12.95
N ALA A 36 7.60 2.43 -13.97
CA ALA A 36 7.35 1.86 -15.28
C ALA A 36 7.41 0.32 -15.21
N LEU A 37 6.36 -0.34 -15.69
CA LEU A 37 6.28 -1.79 -15.65
C LEU A 37 7.06 -2.44 -16.80
N ALA A 38 7.84 -3.49 -16.49
CA ALA A 38 8.57 -4.26 -17.48
C ALA A 38 7.65 -5.35 -18.08
N ASN A 39 7.41 -5.26 -19.39
CA ASN A 39 6.61 -6.25 -20.12
C ASN A 39 7.36 -7.59 -20.19
N THR A 40 6.63 -8.68 -19.95
CA THR A 40 7.14 -10.06 -20.03
C THR A 40 7.03 -10.65 -21.43
N ASN A 41 6.28 -10.00 -22.32
CA ASN A 41 5.96 -10.45 -23.68
C ASN A 41 5.30 -11.85 -23.76
N ASN A 42 4.73 -12.32 -22.66
CA ASN A 42 4.00 -13.59 -22.59
C ASN A 42 2.66 -13.39 -21.86
N PRO A 43 1.70 -12.68 -22.48
CA PRO A 43 0.40 -12.47 -21.87
C PRO A 43 -0.49 -13.72 -21.94
N PRO A 44 -1.32 -13.97 -20.92
CA PRO A 44 -2.34 -15.01 -20.98
C PRO A 44 -3.40 -14.72 -22.06
N PRO A 45 -4.15 -15.73 -22.55
CA PRO A 45 -5.01 -15.62 -23.75
C PRO A 45 -6.09 -14.51 -23.74
N ASN A 46 -6.45 -13.98 -22.57
CA ASN A 46 -7.50 -12.98 -22.41
C ASN A 46 -6.98 -11.56 -22.14
N TRP A 47 -5.66 -11.34 -22.21
CA TRP A 47 -5.04 -10.05 -21.89
C TRP A 47 -4.06 -9.65 -22.99
N ALA A 48 -3.98 -8.37 -23.31
CA ALA A 48 -3.03 -7.91 -24.33
C ALA A 48 -1.58 -7.83 -23.81
N TYR A 49 -1.39 -7.54 -22.51
CA TYR A 49 -0.07 -7.36 -21.90
C TYR A 49 0.05 -8.06 -20.54
N ALA A 50 1.26 -8.53 -20.24
CA ALA A 50 1.63 -9.06 -18.94
C ALA A 50 2.93 -8.42 -18.46
N TYR A 51 2.89 -7.84 -17.28
CA TYR A 51 3.99 -7.10 -16.68
C TYR A 51 4.50 -7.77 -15.41
N ARG A 52 5.80 -7.59 -15.12
CA ARG A 52 6.38 -8.07 -13.86
C ARG A 52 5.85 -7.28 -12.68
N TYR A 53 5.40 -7.98 -11.64
CA TYR A 53 5.06 -7.36 -10.37
C TYR A 53 6.34 -6.97 -9.61
N PRO A 54 6.52 -5.71 -9.18
CA PRO A 54 7.74 -5.29 -8.50
C PRO A 54 7.99 -6.07 -7.19
N ASN A 55 9.26 -6.38 -6.91
CA ASN A 55 9.63 -7.21 -5.74
C ASN A 55 9.34 -6.53 -4.39
N ASP A 56 9.42 -5.19 -4.35
CA ASP A 56 9.10 -4.39 -3.17
C ASP A 56 7.62 -4.01 -3.10
N CYS A 57 6.78 -4.41 -4.07
CA CYS A 57 5.38 -4.07 -4.05
C CYS A 57 4.60 -4.92 -3.03
N LEU A 58 3.98 -4.27 -2.05
CA LEU A 58 3.08 -4.88 -1.08
C LEU A 58 1.65 -4.88 -1.60
N LYS A 59 1.21 -3.78 -2.23
CA LYS A 59 -0.13 -3.61 -2.76
C LYS A 59 -0.12 -2.77 -4.02
N ALA A 60 -0.65 -3.32 -5.11
CA ALA A 60 -0.90 -2.57 -6.33
C ALA A 60 -2.11 -1.66 -6.10
N ILE A 61 -1.93 -0.35 -6.26
CA ILE A 61 -3.04 0.60 -6.15
C ILE A 61 -3.69 0.70 -7.54
N GLY A 62 -2.90 0.83 -8.60
CA GLY A 62 -3.38 0.75 -9.99
C GLY A 62 -2.47 1.38 -11.03
N ILE A 63 -2.94 1.38 -12.27
CA ILE A 63 -2.14 1.80 -13.43
C ILE A 63 -2.44 3.24 -13.80
N VAL A 64 -1.40 4.00 -14.09
CA VAL A 64 -1.44 5.38 -14.58
C VAL A 64 -0.69 5.50 -15.90
N GLU A 65 -1.06 6.49 -16.70
CA GLU A 65 -0.33 6.81 -17.92
C GLU A 65 0.91 7.68 -17.61
N PRO A 66 1.98 7.64 -18.43
CA PRO A 66 3.22 8.38 -18.18
C PRO A 66 3.04 9.90 -18.00
N HIS A 67 1.99 10.48 -18.60
CA HIS A 67 1.71 11.91 -18.57
C HIS A 67 0.60 12.30 -17.57
N GLN A 68 0.06 11.33 -16.84
CA GLN A 68 -1.06 11.53 -15.92
C GLN A 68 -0.55 11.80 -14.50
N LYS A 69 -0.69 13.04 -14.05
CA LYS A 69 -0.30 13.46 -12.68
C LYS A 69 -1.14 12.76 -11.61
N TYR A 70 -2.45 12.69 -11.82
CA TYR A 70 -3.43 12.16 -10.87
C TYR A 70 -4.25 11.06 -11.52
N ARG A 71 -4.45 9.95 -10.82
CA ARG A 71 -5.42 8.93 -11.24
C ARG A 71 -6.79 9.56 -11.25
N ARG A 72 -7.53 9.36 -12.33
CA ARG A 72 -8.91 9.79 -12.42
C ARG A 72 -9.84 8.57 -12.38
N PRO A 73 -10.95 8.61 -11.62
CA PRO A 73 -11.88 7.49 -11.55
C PRO A 73 -12.50 7.13 -12.90
N ASP A 74 -12.73 8.13 -13.76
CA ASP A 74 -13.28 7.99 -15.11
C ASP A 74 -12.31 7.34 -16.10
N THR A 75 -11.00 7.53 -15.93
CA THR A 75 -9.96 6.94 -16.77
C THR A 75 -9.20 5.80 -16.11
N ALA A 76 -9.77 5.19 -15.07
CA ALA A 76 -9.12 4.11 -14.34
C ALA A 76 -8.85 2.90 -15.25
N ILE A 77 -7.57 2.59 -15.47
CA ILE A 77 -7.14 1.47 -16.28
C ILE A 77 -7.36 0.17 -15.50
N HIS A 78 -8.09 -0.76 -16.11
CA HIS A 78 -8.30 -2.09 -15.52
C HIS A 78 -6.98 -2.88 -15.54
N PHE A 79 -6.68 -3.50 -14.40
CA PHE A 79 -5.58 -4.44 -14.29
C PHE A 79 -5.97 -5.60 -13.37
N HIS A 80 -5.38 -6.76 -13.61
CA HIS A 80 -5.54 -7.94 -12.78
C HIS A 80 -4.18 -8.44 -12.31
N VAL A 81 -4.05 -8.73 -11.01
CA VAL A 81 -2.84 -9.36 -10.47
C VAL A 81 -3.03 -10.87 -10.49
N GLY A 82 -2.20 -11.58 -11.24
CA GLY A 82 -2.20 -13.04 -11.29
C GLY A 82 -0.83 -13.63 -10.98
N SER A 83 -0.72 -14.94 -11.15
CA SER A 83 0.53 -15.67 -11.01
C SER A 83 1.19 -15.90 -12.38
N ASP A 84 2.49 -16.10 -12.41
CA ASP A 84 3.18 -16.62 -13.59
C ASP A 84 2.81 -18.10 -13.85
N GLU A 85 3.19 -18.63 -15.02
CA GLU A 85 2.90 -20.02 -15.42
C GLU A 85 3.45 -21.05 -14.42
N ASN A 86 4.54 -20.73 -13.72
CA ASN A 86 5.16 -21.59 -12.72
C ASN A 86 4.52 -21.46 -11.33
N GLY A 87 3.64 -20.48 -11.10
CA GLY A 87 3.07 -20.18 -9.79
C GLY A 87 4.07 -19.63 -8.77
N THR A 88 5.26 -19.20 -9.21
CA THR A 88 6.38 -18.73 -8.38
C THR A 88 6.48 -17.21 -8.32
N GLY A 89 5.86 -16.52 -9.27
CA GLY A 89 5.91 -15.06 -9.40
C GLY A 89 4.52 -14.47 -9.55
N ARG A 90 4.40 -13.17 -9.22
CA ARG A 90 3.20 -12.37 -9.50
C ARG A 90 3.39 -11.60 -10.81
N LEU A 91 2.33 -11.52 -11.59
CA LEU A 91 2.24 -10.74 -12.82
C LEU A 91 1.06 -9.78 -12.76
N ILE A 92 1.16 -8.69 -13.50
CA ILE A 92 0.10 -7.70 -13.69
C ILE A 92 -0.37 -7.82 -15.14
N PHE A 93 -1.63 -8.18 -15.32
CA PHE A 93 -2.27 -8.26 -16.62
C PHE A 93 -3.10 -7.02 -16.87
N THR A 94 -3.00 -6.46 -18.06
CA THR A 94 -3.78 -5.29 -18.49
C THR A 94 -3.80 -5.22 -20.01
N ASP A 95 -4.74 -4.47 -20.56
CA ASP A 95 -4.84 -4.21 -22.00
C ASP A 95 -4.13 -2.93 -22.43
N HIS A 96 -3.47 -2.24 -21.47
CA HIS A 96 -2.80 -0.97 -21.72
C HIS A 96 -1.28 -1.13 -21.97
N PRO A 97 -0.74 -0.56 -23.06
CA PRO A 97 0.69 -0.59 -23.35
C PRO A 97 1.48 0.44 -22.53
N SER A 98 2.72 0.13 -22.17
CA SER A 98 3.61 1.05 -21.43
C SER A 98 3.03 1.53 -20.10
N ALA A 99 2.42 0.61 -19.36
CA ALA A 99 1.78 0.88 -18.08
C ALA A 99 2.76 1.35 -16.98
N TRP A 100 2.38 2.38 -16.23
CA TRP A 100 3.05 2.75 -14.98
C TRP A 100 2.22 2.29 -13.80
N LEU A 101 2.83 1.55 -12.87
CA LEU A 101 2.17 1.09 -11.66
C LEU A 101 2.35 2.11 -10.54
N GLU A 102 1.24 2.54 -9.97
CA GLU A 102 1.17 3.15 -8.64
C GLU A 102 0.92 2.05 -7.61
N TYR A 103 1.79 1.96 -6.60
CA TYR A 103 1.76 0.90 -5.60
C TYR A 103 2.31 1.33 -4.25
N VAL A 104 1.98 0.56 -3.22
CA VAL A 104 2.62 0.66 -1.90
C VAL A 104 3.86 -0.21 -1.86
N ALA A 105 5.01 0.42 -1.66
CA ALA A 105 6.29 -0.23 -1.53
C ALA A 105 6.56 -0.70 -0.10
N ARG A 106 7.33 -1.79 0.03
CA ARG A 106 7.90 -2.25 1.29
C ARG A 106 9.03 -1.31 1.68
N ILE A 107 8.75 -0.40 2.59
CA ILE A 107 9.75 0.46 3.20
C ILE A 107 10.27 -0.19 4.48
N THR A 108 11.58 -0.38 4.55
CA THR A 108 12.26 -0.94 5.72
C THR A 108 13.06 0.09 6.50
N ASP A 109 13.30 1.27 5.91
CA ASP A 109 13.99 2.37 6.58
C ASP A 109 13.03 3.08 7.55
N VAL A 110 13.34 2.98 8.84
CA VAL A 110 12.54 3.52 9.94
C VAL A 110 12.53 5.05 9.93
N ASN A 111 13.51 5.70 9.29
CA ASN A 111 13.55 7.16 9.17
C ASN A 111 12.47 7.70 8.23
N MET A 112 11.97 6.88 7.31
CA MET A 112 10.88 7.25 6.40
C MET A 112 9.50 7.10 7.02
N PHE A 113 9.39 6.49 8.20
CA PHE A 113 8.11 6.21 8.81
C PHE A 113 7.51 7.46 9.44
N ASP A 114 6.34 7.85 8.94
CA ASP A 114 5.53 8.93 9.50
C ASP A 114 5.04 8.57 10.91
N ALA A 115 4.74 9.60 11.72
CA ALA A 115 4.29 9.42 13.10
C ALA A 115 3.03 8.54 13.20
N LEU A 116 2.06 8.79 12.32
CA LEU A 116 0.81 8.02 12.30
C LEU A 116 1.01 6.55 11.92
N PHE A 117 1.95 6.27 11.01
CA PHE A 117 2.33 4.89 10.68
C PHE A 117 3.00 4.20 11.87
N LYS A 118 3.88 4.89 12.61
CA LYS A 118 4.53 4.34 13.81
C LYS A 118 3.49 3.97 14.88
N ASP A 119 2.48 4.82 15.08
CA ASP A 119 1.38 4.54 16.02
C ASP A 119 0.55 3.35 15.55
N ALA A 120 0.15 3.30 14.28
CA ALA A 120 -0.58 2.18 13.70
C ALA A 120 0.20 0.85 13.84
N LEU A 121 1.50 0.88 13.57
CA LEU A 121 2.38 -0.27 13.70
C LEU A 121 2.48 -0.75 15.15
N ALA A 122 2.58 0.17 16.11
CA ALA A 122 2.62 -0.16 17.54
C ALA A 122 1.33 -0.87 17.98
N TRP A 123 0.16 -0.36 17.60
CA TRP A 123 -1.13 -0.99 17.93
C TRP A 123 -1.32 -2.34 17.25
N ARG A 124 -0.91 -2.47 15.98
CA ARG A 124 -0.96 -3.76 15.26
C ARG A 124 -0.06 -4.79 15.92
N LEU A 125 1.15 -4.40 16.31
CA LEU A 125 2.10 -5.26 16.99
C LEU A 125 1.59 -5.66 18.39
N ALA A 126 1.02 -4.72 19.15
CA ALA A 126 0.41 -5.01 20.44
C ALA A 126 -0.72 -6.04 20.32
N ALA A 127 -1.57 -5.93 19.29
CA ALA A 127 -2.64 -6.89 19.03
C ALA A 127 -2.09 -8.31 18.73
N GLU A 128 -1.02 -8.41 17.95
CA GLU A 128 -0.41 -9.71 17.64
C GLU A 128 0.33 -10.33 18.84
N LEU A 129 1.04 -9.52 19.61
CA LEU A 129 1.75 -9.95 20.81
C LEU A 129 0.82 -10.29 21.97
N ALA A 130 -0.41 -9.76 21.99
CA ALA A 130 -1.38 -10.09 23.02
C ALA A 130 -1.73 -11.59 23.04
N ARG A 131 -1.71 -12.28 21.88
CA ARG A 131 -2.00 -13.72 21.83
C ARG A 131 -0.99 -14.58 22.62
N PRO A 132 0.33 -14.46 22.38
CA PRO A 132 1.31 -15.25 23.12
C PRO A 132 1.67 -14.69 24.51
N LEU A 133 1.45 -13.40 24.79
CA LEU A 133 1.98 -12.76 26.00
C LEU A 133 0.91 -12.22 26.97
N ALA A 134 -0.31 -11.92 26.51
CA ALA A 134 -1.30 -11.33 27.40
C ALA A 134 -2.03 -12.38 28.24
N SER A 135 -2.13 -12.12 29.54
CA SER A 135 -2.96 -12.91 30.45
C SER A 135 -4.47 -12.67 30.23
N ASN A 136 -4.84 -11.62 29.50
CA ASN A 136 -6.22 -11.23 29.22
C ASN A 136 -6.46 -11.14 27.70
N ALA A 137 -7.37 -11.97 27.19
CA ALA A 137 -7.73 -12.04 25.78
C ALA A 137 -8.34 -10.73 25.23
N GLY A 138 -8.88 -9.86 26.09
CA GLY A 138 -9.50 -8.60 25.68
C GLY A 138 -8.53 -7.57 25.09
N ILE A 139 -7.27 -7.57 25.53
CA ILE A 139 -6.25 -6.56 25.16
C ILE A 139 -5.97 -6.61 23.64
N GLY A 140 -5.92 -7.81 23.06
CA GLY A 140 -5.69 -7.97 21.62
C GLY A 140 -6.84 -7.39 20.78
N GLY A 141 -8.08 -7.54 21.26
CA GLY A 141 -9.27 -6.98 20.60
C GLY A 141 -9.29 -5.46 20.67
N GLU A 142 -9.01 -4.88 21.84
CA GLU A 142 -8.93 -3.43 22.04
C GLU A 142 -7.83 -2.79 21.17
N ALA A 143 -6.63 -3.37 21.17
CA ALA A 143 -5.53 -2.88 20.33
C ALA A 143 -5.88 -2.91 18.84
N LEU A 144 -6.60 -3.94 18.38
CA LEU A 144 -7.05 -4.02 16.99
C LEU A 144 -8.13 -2.97 16.67
N GLN A 145 -9.01 -2.64 17.62
CA GLN A 145 -10.00 -1.57 17.45
C GLN A 145 -9.33 -0.20 17.33
N ILE A 146 -8.36 0.10 18.18
CA ILE A 146 -7.59 1.36 18.11
C ILE A 146 -6.83 1.43 16.78
N TYR A 147 -6.16 0.35 16.39
CA TYR A 147 -5.49 0.23 15.09
C TYR A 147 -6.41 0.59 13.92
N GLN A 148 -7.62 0.00 13.87
CA GLN A 148 -8.60 0.31 12.84
C GLN A 148 -9.05 1.78 12.87
N GLY A 149 -9.13 2.40 14.05
CA GLY A 149 -9.38 3.83 14.20
C GLY A 149 -8.27 4.69 13.59
N VAL A 150 -7.01 4.35 13.84
CA VAL A 150 -5.84 5.04 13.28
C VAL A 150 -5.79 4.94 11.75
N ILE A 151 -6.06 3.75 11.19
CA ILE A 151 -6.12 3.58 9.72
C ILE A 151 -7.23 4.42 9.10
N LYS A 152 -8.38 4.55 9.76
CA LYS A 152 -9.49 5.39 9.28
C LYS A 152 -9.13 6.88 9.32
N SER A 153 -8.43 7.35 10.35
CA SER A 153 -8.00 8.75 10.42
C SER A 153 -6.85 9.07 9.45
N ALA A 154 -6.05 8.08 9.05
CA ALA A 154 -4.94 8.25 8.11
C ALA A 154 -5.36 8.85 6.76
N ALA A 155 -6.57 8.56 6.29
CA ALA A 155 -7.10 9.19 5.09
C ALA A 155 -7.17 10.72 5.22
N ALA A 156 -7.71 11.24 6.33
CA ALA A 156 -7.81 12.68 6.56
C ALA A 156 -6.43 13.36 6.66
N HIS A 157 -5.46 12.68 7.28
CA HIS A 157 -4.08 13.18 7.36
C HIS A 157 -3.39 13.21 6.00
N SER A 158 -3.53 12.17 5.18
CA SER A 158 -2.97 12.12 3.83
C SER A 158 -3.56 13.21 2.92
N LEU A 159 -4.87 13.47 3.04
CA LEU A 159 -5.51 14.61 2.35
C LEU A 159 -4.91 15.95 2.80
N SER A 160 -4.61 16.13 4.09
CA SER A 160 -4.01 17.39 4.58
C SER A 160 -2.58 17.62 4.08
N GLU A 161 -1.86 16.57 3.68
CA GLU A 161 -0.52 16.65 3.11
C GLU A 161 -0.53 16.81 1.58
N SER A 162 -1.72 16.84 0.97
CA SER A 162 -1.90 17.00 -0.48
C SER A 162 -2.68 18.29 -0.76
N ALA A 163 -2.15 19.14 -1.64
CA ALA A 163 -2.91 20.29 -2.13
C ALA A 163 -3.87 19.86 -3.25
N GLU A 164 -5.04 20.49 -3.32
CA GLU A 164 -5.93 20.30 -4.46
C GLU A 164 -5.23 20.72 -5.76
N PRO A 165 -5.28 19.90 -6.82
CA PRO A 165 -4.67 20.24 -8.09
C PRO A 165 -5.32 21.50 -8.69
N THR A 166 -4.57 22.60 -8.78
CA THR A 166 -5.03 23.84 -9.43
C THR A 166 -5.08 23.75 -10.97
N ASP A 167 -4.43 22.73 -11.53
CA ASP A 167 -4.40 22.40 -12.97
C ASP A 167 -5.66 21.64 -13.43
N TYR A 168 -6.59 21.36 -12.51
CA TYR A 168 -7.88 20.75 -12.79
C TYR A 168 -8.96 21.83 -12.77
N MET A 169 -9.19 22.48 -13.91
CA MET A 169 -10.43 23.22 -14.10
C MET A 169 -11.41 22.31 -14.85
N ASP A 170 -12.36 21.74 -14.12
CA ASP A 170 -13.50 21.05 -14.73
C ASP A 170 -14.23 22.00 -15.71
N GLU A 171 -14.81 21.51 -16.80
CA GLU A 171 -15.54 22.35 -17.78
C GLU A 171 -16.61 23.20 -17.09
N PHE A 172 -17.27 22.65 -16.06
CA PHE A 172 -18.23 23.35 -15.21
C PHE A 172 -17.61 24.46 -14.36
N THR A 173 -16.34 24.32 -13.98
CA THR A 173 -15.62 25.35 -13.21
C THR A 173 -15.15 26.48 -14.13
N GLN A 174 -14.73 26.17 -15.36
CA GLN A 174 -14.42 27.18 -16.39
C GLN A 174 -15.67 27.98 -16.79
N ALA A 175 -16.80 27.31 -17.00
CA ALA A 175 -18.06 27.95 -17.40
C ALA A 175 -18.66 28.89 -16.33
N ARG A 176 -18.24 28.76 -15.07
CA ARG A 176 -18.68 29.66 -13.98
C ARG A 176 -17.78 30.89 -13.82
N LEU A 177 -16.62 30.90 -14.46
CA LEU A 177 -15.63 31.99 -14.43
C LEU A 177 -15.64 32.86 -15.70
N SER A 178 -16.37 32.44 -16.74
CA SER A 178 -16.58 33.17 -18.01
C SER A 178 -17.88 33.96 -18.02
#